data_AF-A0A1S3J4B7-F1
#
_entry.id   AF-A0A1S3J4B7-F1
#
_cell.length_a   1.000
_cell.length_b   1.000
_cell.length_c   1.000
_cell.angle_alpha   90.00
_cell.angle_beta   90.00
_cell.angle_gamma   90.00
#
_symmetry.space_group_name_H-M   'P 1'
#
loop_
_entity.id
_entity.type
_entity.pdbx_description
1 polymer ?
#
loop_
_entity_poly.entity_id
_entity_poly.type
_entity_poly.pdbx_seq_one_letter_code
_entity_poly.pdbx_strand_id
1 'polypeptide(L)'
;MTLNPLANPKGVKLVCELCQKPAFIQCTKCRVTYYCGVEHQKADWLGIHEKICQLLIPLRTPIPFLASDEERQHRKDQLLQRQRHMIDLTRTTGQKLLFEGRHEQAVPAAMQSLRFAIEVHGLASIELVPSYLILGEASIGLGRLSQAEEYLMQAQWTVVKTPECSDAIKSKLYRNLGLLYAAKGEYEESLRQLADDIFHASMEFSPDDIRTSGGYFHMANVFFRQNRMEVADSLYARVTDSWYDYLQKIVSVRTATPIDTTGIGAIAMEINQEEEEGLDEAQEAEAKQVLNAIYDIRDQQSNKKPEIVAKICHALAMLYFILHEVEKAKEYGRKAVVTSEGNPDDDLSRSIVEFMKICDTVNEVTM
;
A
#
# COMPACT_ATOMS: atom_id res chain seq x y z
N MET A 1 -21.15 -7.77 -19.44
CA MET A 1 -21.76 -6.89 -18.41
C MET A 1 -22.91 -6.15 -19.07
N THR A 2 -24.13 -6.22 -18.52
CA THR A 2 -25.35 -5.61 -19.09
C THR A 2 -25.39 -4.11 -18.79
N LEU A 3 -25.49 -3.28 -19.83
CA LEU A 3 -25.55 -1.82 -19.74
C LEU A 3 -27.01 -1.36 -19.60
N ASN A 4 -27.31 -0.49 -18.64
CA ASN A 4 -28.64 0.13 -18.50
C ASN A 4 -28.56 1.61 -18.93
N PRO A 5 -29.09 1.99 -20.10
CA PRO A 5 -29.10 3.39 -20.53
C PRO A 5 -29.98 4.24 -19.60
N LEU A 6 -29.51 5.44 -19.26
CA LEU A 6 -30.24 6.36 -18.39
C LEU A 6 -31.30 7.14 -19.18
N ALA A 7 -32.55 7.09 -18.70
CA ALA A 7 -33.60 8.03 -19.06
C ALA A 7 -33.79 9.02 -17.89
N ASN A 8 -33.08 10.14 -17.91
CA ASN A 8 -33.16 11.13 -16.83
C ASN A 8 -34.49 11.91 -16.90
N PRO A 9 -35.23 12.04 -15.77
CA PRO A 9 -36.36 12.94 -15.69
C PRO A 9 -35.94 14.38 -16.04
N LYS A 10 -36.87 15.16 -16.62
CA LYS A 10 -36.62 16.58 -16.92
C LYS A 10 -36.15 17.31 -15.67
N GLY A 11 -34.97 17.93 -15.74
CA GLY A 11 -34.38 18.73 -14.65
C GLY A 11 -33.33 18.00 -13.79
N VAL A 12 -33.19 16.67 -13.90
CA VAL A 12 -32.17 15.92 -13.15
C VAL A 12 -30.89 15.77 -13.98
N LYS A 13 -29.78 16.35 -13.52
CA LYS A 13 -28.45 16.18 -14.12
C LYS A 13 -27.63 15.21 -13.28
N LEU A 14 -27.51 13.97 -13.76
CA LEU A 14 -26.58 12.99 -13.20
C LEU A 14 -25.21 13.17 -13.86
N VAL A 15 -24.16 13.07 -13.06
CA VAL A 15 -22.78 13.28 -13.48
C VAL A 15 -21.98 11.98 -13.38
N CYS A 16 -20.98 11.86 -14.25
CA CYS A 16 -20.09 10.72 -14.29
C CYS A 16 -19.20 10.69 -13.04
N GLU A 17 -19.08 9.51 -12.44
CA GLU A 17 -18.30 9.27 -11.23
C GLU A 17 -16.84 9.74 -11.35
N LEU A 18 -16.21 9.54 -12.52
CA LEU A 18 -14.79 9.86 -12.73
C LEU A 18 -14.54 11.29 -13.25
N CYS A 19 -15.36 11.80 -14.18
CA CYS A 19 -15.03 13.05 -14.88
C CYS A 19 -16.01 14.20 -14.65
N GLN A 20 -17.08 13.98 -13.87
CA GLN A 20 -18.12 14.96 -13.55
C GLN A 20 -18.90 15.51 -14.77
N LYS A 21 -18.65 15.00 -15.99
CA LYS A 21 -19.45 15.29 -17.20
C LYS A 21 -20.81 14.57 -17.13
N PRO A 22 -21.82 14.98 -17.93
CA PRO A 22 -23.13 14.32 -17.93
C PRO A 22 -23.05 12.80 -18.09
N ALA A 23 -23.80 12.07 -17.27
CA ALA A 23 -23.86 10.62 -17.29
C ALA A 23 -25.02 10.09 -18.15
N PHE A 24 -24.79 8.95 -18.81
CA PHE A 24 -25.74 8.27 -19.70
C PHE A 24 -25.93 6.79 -19.33
N ILE A 25 -25.14 6.26 -18.41
CA ILE A 25 -25.14 4.85 -18.00
C ILE A 25 -25.19 4.78 -16.47
N GLN A 26 -25.91 3.80 -15.94
CA GLN A 26 -26.01 3.53 -14.50
C GLN A 26 -25.43 2.15 -14.16
N CYS A 27 -24.76 2.04 -13.01
CA CYS A 27 -24.37 0.75 -12.46
C CYS A 27 -25.60 -0.10 -12.15
N THR A 28 -25.69 -1.31 -12.71
CA THR A 28 -26.85 -2.20 -12.55
C THR A 28 -26.96 -2.81 -11.16
N LYS A 29 -25.83 -2.94 -10.44
CA LYS A 29 -25.76 -3.53 -9.10
C LYS A 29 -26.20 -2.54 -8.02
N CYS A 30 -25.53 -1.40 -7.88
CA CYS A 30 -25.85 -0.42 -6.82
C CYS A 30 -26.94 0.58 -7.20
N ARG A 31 -27.13 0.86 -8.49
CA ARG A 31 -28.07 1.87 -9.02
C ARG A 31 -27.86 3.30 -8.48
N VAL A 32 -26.79 3.58 -7.74
CA VAL A 32 -26.48 4.90 -7.16
C VAL A 32 -25.24 5.56 -7.77
N THR A 33 -24.67 4.95 -8.82
CA THR A 33 -23.45 5.43 -9.49
C THR A 33 -23.67 5.48 -11.00
N TYR A 34 -23.13 6.53 -11.62
CA TYR A 34 -23.45 6.91 -12.99
C TYR A 34 -22.18 7.23 -13.78
N TYR A 35 -22.21 6.98 -15.09
CA TYR A 35 -21.05 7.12 -15.98
C TYR A 35 -21.43 7.77 -17.31
N CYS A 36 -20.52 8.53 -17.91
CA CYS A 36 -20.71 9.10 -19.24
C CYS A 36 -20.49 8.07 -20.37
N GLY A 37 -19.90 6.91 -20.08
CA GLY A 37 -19.61 5.89 -21.08
C GLY A 37 -19.07 4.60 -20.46
N VAL A 38 -18.94 3.57 -21.30
CA VAL A 38 -18.48 2.23 -20.88
C VAL A 38 -17.04 2.26 -20.39
N GLU A 39 -16.18 3.08 -21.01
CA GLU A 39 -14.77 3.21 -20.62
C GLU A 39 -14.62 3.68 -19.16
N HIS A 40 -15.34 4.74 -18.76
CA HIS A 40 -15.30 5.22 -17.38
C HIS A 40 -15.93 4.25 -16.40
N GLN A 41 -16.98 3.53 -16.81
CA GLN A 41 -17.57 2.49 -15.97
C GLN A 41 -16.58 1.34 -15.74
N LYS A 42 -15.84 0.93 -16.78
CA LYS A 42 -14.84 -0.14 -16.70
C LYS A 42 -13.63 0.30 -15.88
N ALA A 43 -13.14 1.53 -16.08
CA ALA A 43 -12.05 2.10 -15.30
C ALA A 43 -12.39 2.17 -13.81
N ASP A 44 -13.59 2.67 -13.46
CA ASP A 44 -14.05 2.69 -12.07
C ASP A 44 -14.21 1.27 -11.51
N TRP A 45 -14.76 0.34 -12.30
CA TRP A 45 -14.92 -1.06 -11.90
C TRP A 45 -13.60 -1.74 -11.54
N LEU A 46 -12.60 -1.62 -12.41
CA LEU A 46 -11.28 -2.23 -12.19
C LEU A 46 -10.48 -1.53 -11.08
N GLY A 47 -10.70 -0.22 -10.88
CA GLY A 47 -10.00 0.55 -9.86
C GLY A 47 -10.53 0.33 -8.45
N ILE A 48 -11.85 0.47 -8.25
CA ILE A 48 -12.41 0.44 -6.88
C ILE A 48 -13.88 0.01 -6.81
N HIS A 49 -14.67 0.27 -7.84
CA HIS A 49 -16.12 0.13 -7.77
C HIS A 49 -16.56 -1.29 -7.42
N GLU A 50 -15.85 -2.31 -7.89
CA GLU A 50 -16.15 -3.70 -7.53
C GLU A 50 -16.18 -3.91 -6.01
N LYS A 51 -15.19 -3.37 -5.29
CA LYS A 51 -15.08 -3.46 -3.83
C LYS A 51 -16.14 -2.61 -3.12
N ILE A 52 -16.45 -1.42 -3.64
CA ILE A 52 -17.29 -0.44 -2.94
C ILE A 52 -18.76 -0.41 -3.37
N CYS A 53 -19.13 -1.12 -4.45
CA CYS A 53 -20.43 -1.01 -5.11
C CYS A 53 -21.61 -1.09 -4.12
N GLN A 54 -21.62 -2.08 -3.23
CA GLN A 54 -22.70 -2.26 -2.25
C GLN A 54 -22.61 -1.26 -1.08
N LEU A 55 -21.40 -0.88 -0.69
CA LEU A 55 -21.14 0.07 0.40
C LEU A 55 -21.64 1.49 0.06
N LEU A 56 -21.68 1.84 -1.23
CA LEU A 56 -22.20 3.12 -1.71
C LEU A 56 -23.71 3.29 -1.53
N ILE A 57 -24.49 2.20 -1.50
CA ILE A 57 -25.96 2.25 -1.44
C ILE A 57 -26.44 3.00 -0.20
N PRO A 58 -26.09 2.61 1.04
CA PRO A 58 -26.55 3.31 2.24
C PRO A 58 -26.04 4.75 2.36
N LEU A 59 -24.94 5.10 1.67
CA LEU A 59 -24.35 6.44 1.70
C LEU A 59 -25.05 7.42 0.77
N ARG A 60 -25.60 6.94 -0.36
CA ARG A 60 -26.22 7.76 -1.41
C ARG A 60 -27.74 7.69 -1.42
N THR A 61 -28.34 6.76 -0.66
CA THR A 61 -29.79 6.63 -0.58
C THR A 61 -30.39 7.80 0.23
N PRO A 62 -31.46 8.46 -0.26
CA PRO A 62 -32.12 9.53 0.49
C PRO A 62 -32.54 9.11 1.89
N ILE A 63 -32.41 10.04 2.83
CA ILE A 63 -32.73 9.79 4.24
C ILE A 63 -34.26 9.70 4.38
N PRO A 64 -34.81 8.61 4.96
CA PRO A 64 -36.23 8.55 5.29
C PRO A 64 -36.54 9.56 6.40
N PHE A 65 -37.80 9.98 6.52
CA PHE A 65 -38.21 10.83 7.64
C PHE A 65 -37.98 10.12 8.98
N LEU A 66 -37.24 10.76 9.90
CA LEU A 66 -36.93 10.24 11.23
C LEU A 66 -37.53 11.19 12.28
N ALA A 67 -38.41 10.67 13.13
CA ALA A 67 -39.18 11.47 14.07
C ALA A 67 -38.37 11.85 15.33
N SER A 68 -37.55 10.92 15.85
CA SER A 68 -36.77 11.14 17.07
C SER A 68 -35.42 11.83 16.80
N ASP A 69 -35.01 12.74 17.69
CA ASP A 69 -33.65 13.32 17.68
C ASP A 69 -32.57 12.25 17.87
N GLU A 70 -32.82 11.24 18.72
CA GLU A 70 -31.88 10.15 18.99
C GLU A 70 -31.64 9.28 17.75
N GLU A 71 -32.69 8.95 17.01
CA GLU A 71 -32.60 8.20 15.74
C GLU A 71 -31.81 8.99 14.69
N ARG A 72 -32.02 10.30 14.63
CA ARG A 72 -31.30 11.20 13.72
C ARG A 72 -29.81 11.25 14.06
N GLN A 73 -29.47 11.35 15.35
CA GLN A 73 -28.07 11.38 15.79
C GLN A 73 -27.38 10.03 15.56
N HIS A 74 -28.01 8.92 15.99
CA HIS A 74 -27.45 7.57 15.79
C HIS A 74 -27.18 7.29 14.31
N ARG A 75 -28.10 7.67 13.42
CA ARG A 75 -27.89 7.48 11.97
C ARG A 75 -26.79 8.38 11.40
N LYS A 76 -26.67 9.61 11.90
CA LYS A 76 -25.58 10.51 11.52
C LYS A 76 -24.22 9.89 11.88
N ASP A 77 -24.12 9.32 13.07
CA ASP A 77 -22.90 8.65 13.54
C ASP A 77 -22.59 7.39 12.69
N GLN A 78 -23.59 6.58 12.36
CA GLN A 78 -23.43 5.45 11.44
C GLN A 78 -22.96 5.88 10.04
N LEU A 79 -23.52 6.97 9.50
CA LEU A 79 -23.15 7.48 8.18
C LEU A 79 -21.70 7.97 8.19
N LEU A 80 -21.31 8.70 9.23
CA LEU A 80 -19.94 9.17 9.42
C LEU A 80 -18.96 8.00 9.53
N GLN A 81 -19.30 6.96 10.30
CA GLN A 81 -18.47 5.76 10.42
C GLN A 81 -18.30 5.04 9.07
N ARG A 82 -19.39 4.91 8.30
CA ARG A 82 -19.32 4.32 6.95
C ARG A 82 -18.49 5.16 5.99
N GLN A 83 -18.59 6.49 6.04
CA GLN A 83 -17.77 7.38 5.22
C GLN A 83 -16.28 7.27 5.59
N ARG A 84 -15.94 7.19 6.89
CA ARG A 84 -14.55 6.96 7.34
C ARG A 84 -14.02 5.62 6.84
N HIS A 85 -14.79 4.55 6.99
CA HIS A 85 -14.42 3.24 6.45
C HIS A 85 -14.21 3.27 4.93
N MET A 86 -15.05 4.01 4.19
CA MET A 86 -14.89 4.22 2.75
C MET A 86 -13.60 4.95 2.40
N ILE A 87 -13.21 5.96 3.18
CA ILE A 87 -11.94 6.67 3.01
C ILE A 87 -10.78 5.68 3.14
N ASP A 88 -10.75 4.89 4.21
CA ASP A 88 -9.64 3.95 4.48
C ASP A 88 -9.56 2.86 3.40
N LEU A 89 -10.68 2.22 3.08
CA LEU A 89 -10.74 1.17 2.05
C LEU A 89 -10.25 1.66 0.68
N THR A 90 -10.65 2.88 0.29
CA THR A 90 -10.25 3.46 -1.00
C THR A 90 -8.79 3.92 -1.00
N ARG A 91 -8.24 4.40 0.14
CA ARG A 91 -6.81 4.70 0.28
C ARG A 91 -5.97 3.43 0.18
N THR A 92 -6.29 2.39 0.96
CA THR A 92 -5.54 1.13 0.96
C THR A 92 -5.58 0.47 -0.42
N THR A 93 -6.74 0.44 -1.08
CA THR A 93 -6.85 -0.11 -2.44
C THR A 93 -6.06 0.74 -3.45
N GLY A 94 -6.11 2.06 -3.35
CA GLY A 94 -5.33 2.95 -4.21
C GLY A 94 -3.82 2.71 -4.05
N GLN A 95 -3.34 2.64 -2.81
CA GLN A 95 -1.92 2.39 -2.50
C GLN A 95 -1.46 1.01 -2.99
N LYS A 96 -2.26 -0.03 -2.77
CA LYS A 96 -2.00 -1.38 -3.31
C LYS A 96 -1.80 -1.35 -4.82
N LEU A 97 -2.71 -0.69 -5.55
CA LEU A 97 -2.64 -0.60 -7.01
C LEU A 97 -1.40 0.15 -7.49
N LEU A 98 -0.90 1.12 -6.73
CA LEU A 98 0.37 1.79 -7.02
C LEU A 98 1.56 0.83 -6.92
N PHE A 99 1.64 0.04 -5.83
CA PHE A 99 2.70 -0.95 -5.65
C PHE A 99 2.64 -2.08 -6.68
N GLU A 100 1.44 -2.44 -7.15
CA GLU A 100 1.25 -3.36 -8.29
C GLU A 100 1.61 -2.74 -9.67
N GLY A 101 1.98 -1.45 -9.73
CA GLY A 101 2.26 -0.73 -10.98
C GLY A 101 1.02 -0.41 -11.82
N ARG A 102 -0.19 -0.61 -11.28
CA ARG A 102 -1.48 -0.37 -11.95
C ARG A 102 -1.92 1.08 -11.77
N HIS A 103 -1.08 2.02 -12.18
CA HIS A 103 -1.28 3.45 -11.94
C HIS A 103 -2.61 3.99 -12.48
N GLU A 104 -3.06 3.55 -13.66
CA GLU A 104 -4.35 3.98 -14.21
C GLU A 104 -5.54 3.56 -13.34
N GLN A 105 -5.45 2.41 -12.68
CA GLN A 105 -6.51 1.85 -11.84
C GLN A 105 -6.49 2.44 -10.43
N ALA A 106 -5.34 2.91 -9.96
CA ALA A 106 -5.22 3.62 -8.68
C ALA A 106 -5.98 4.97 -8.68
N VAL A 107 -6.09 5.63 -9.85
CA VAL A 107 -6.73 6.96 -9.97
C VAL A 107 -8.20 6.94 -9.48
N PRO A 108 -9.11 6.05 -9.96
CA PRO A 108 -10.46 5.95 -9.42
C PRO A 108 -10.53 5.78 -7.91
N ALA A 109 -9.70 4.89 -7.34
CA ALA A 109 -9.67 4.65 -5.89
C ALA A 109 -9.27 5.92 -5.13
N ALA A 110 -8.22 6.61 -5.58
CA ALA A 110 -7.76 7.85 -4.97
C ALA A 110 -8.75 9.00 -5.11
N MET A 111 -9.45 9.12 -6.25
CA MET A 111 -10.51 10.11 -6.45
C MET A 111 -11.71 9.86 -5.52
N GLN A 112 -12.11 8.60 -5.32
CA GLN A 112 -13.15 8.24 -4.35
C GLN A 112 -12.74 8.62 -2.93
N SER A 113 -11.52 8.27 -2.54
CA SER A 113 -10.95 8.62 -1.25
C SER A 113 -11.00 10.13 -1.01
N LEU A 114 -10.56 10.92 -2.00
CA LEU A 114 -10.55 12.37 -1.91
C LEU A 114 -11.96 12.93 -1.73
N ARG A 115 -12.95 12.43 -2.48
CA ARG A 115 -14.33 12.92 -2.36
C ARG A 115 -14.92 12.65 -0.98
N PHE A 116 -14.78 11.43 -0.46
CA PHE A 116 -15.26 11.13 0.89
C PHE A 116 -14.50 11.93 1.96
N ALA A 117 -13.19 12.12 1.80
CA ALA A 117 -12.41 12.95 2.71
C ALA A 117 -12.89 14.41 2.73
N ILE A 118 -13.24 14.98 1.56
CA ILE A 118 -13.86 16.31 1.47
C ILE A 118 -15.21 16.35 2.18
N GLU A 119 -16.07 15.34 1.97
CA GLU A 119 -17.39 15.28 2.61
C GLU A 119 -17.31 15.18 4.14
N VAL A 120 -16.34 14.44 4.66
CA VAL A 120 -16.21 14.19 6.10
C VAL A 120 -15.44 15.32 6.81
N HIS A 121 -14.37 15.83 6.20
CA HIS A 121 -13.41 16.71 6.86
C HIS A 121 -13.38 18.15 6.30
N GLY A 122 -14.00 18.39 5.14
CA GLY A 122 -13.96 19.68 4.45
C GLY A 122 -12.68 19.91 3.65
N LEU A 123 -12.68 20.89 2.75
CA LEU A 123 -11.65 21.10 1.71
C LEU A 123 -10.24 21.48 2.19
N ALA A 124 -10.10 21.96 3.42
CA ALA A 124 -8.85 22.47 3.97
C ALA A 124 -8.21 21.53 5.01
N SER A 125 -8.73 20.31 5.14
CA SER A 125 -8.25 19.36 6.15
C SER A 125 -6.93 18.69 5.74
N ILE A 126 -6.09 18.39 6.73
CA ILE A 126 -4.90 17.54 6.51
C ILE A 126 -5.28 16.14 6.01
N GLU A 127 -6.50 15.70 6.30
CA GLU A 127 -7.05 14.41 5.86
C GLU A 127 -7.19 14.28 4.33
N LEU A 128 -7.08 15.35 3.54
CA LEU A 128 -7.03 15.19 2.08
C LEU A 128 -5.66 14.75 1.57
N VAL A 129 -4.59 14.98 2.34
CA VAL A 129 -3.21 14.78 1.90
C VAL A 129 -2.96 13.35 1.40
N PRO A 130 -3.35 12.28 2.12
CA PRO A 130 -3.12 10.92 1.63
C PRO A 130 -3.72 10.67 0.23
N SER A 131 -4.90 11.21 -0.06
CA SER A 131 -5.55 11.05 -1.36
C SER A 131 -4.83 11.84 -2.46
N TYR A 132 -4.33 13.04 -2.16
CA TYR A 132 -3.49 13.80 -3.09
C TYR A 132 -2.17 13.11 -3.39
N LEU A 133 -1.54 12.49 -2.39
CA LEU A 133 -0.28 11.75 -2.58
C LEU A 133 -0.48 10.54 -3.51
N ILE A 134 -1.53 9.75 -3.32
CA ILE A 134 -1.84 8.61 -4.20
C ILE A 134 -2.11 9.08 -5.64
N LEU A 135 -2.84 10.19 -5.82
CA LEU A 135 -3.08 10.79 -7.14
C LEU A 135 -1.79 11.32 -7.79
N GLY A 136 -0.92 11.93 -6.99
CA GLY A 136 0.40 12.40 -7.41
C GLY A 136 1.26 11.24 -7.90
N GLU A 137 1.40 10.19 -7.10
CA GLU A 137 2.17 8.99 -7.45
C GLU A 137 1.63 8.28 -8.69
N ALA A 138 0.31 8.11 -8.78
CA ALA A 138 -0.34 7.56 -9.97
C ALA A 138 -0.02 8.38 -11.23
N SER A 139 -0.05 9.71 -11.09
CA SER A 139 0.25 10.62 -12.21
C SER A 139 1.73 10.56 -12.62
N ILE A 140 2.66 10.38 -11.66
CA ILE A 140 4.08 10.13 -11.95
C ILE A 140 4.24 8.83 -12.74
N GLY A 141 3.63 7.74 -12.28
CA GLY A 141 3.68 6.43 -12.95
C GLY A 141 3.05 6.42 -14.35
N LEU A 142 2.10 7.32 -14.61
CA LEU A 142 1.51 7.55 -15.94
C LEU A 142 2.31 8.52 -16.82
N GLY A 143 3.43 9.07 -16.34
CA GLY A 143 4.22 10.09 -17.04
C GLY A 143 3.56 11.47 -17.11
N ARG A 144 2.46 11.70 -16.38
CA ARG A 144 1.70 12.96 -16.36
C ARG A 144 2.29 13.91 -15.31
N LEU A 145 3.55 14.31 -15.51
CA LEU A 145 4.33 15.00 -14.49
C LEU A 145 3.73 16.35 -14.06
N SER A 146 3.13 17.11 -14.99
CA SER A 146 2.44 18.36 -14.65
C SER A 146 1.23 18.13 -13.73
N GLN A 147 0.46 17.07 -13.98
CA GLN A 147 -0.67 16.72 -13.13
C GLN A 147 -0.21 16.20 -11.76
N ALA A 148 0.89 15.44 -11.72
CA ALA A 148 1.49 15.02 -10.46
C ALA A 148 1.92 16.22 -9.61
N GLU A 149 2.58 17.20 -10.22
CA GLU A 149 3.02 18.42 -9.56
C GLU A 149 1.85 19.22 -8.97
N GLU A 150 0.74 19.36 -9.70
CA GLU A 150 -0.47 20.01 -9.18
C GLU A 150 -0.99 19.32 -7.90
N TYR A 151 -1.11 17.99 -7.90
CA TYR A 151 -1.58 17.26 -6.71
C TYR A 151 -0.60 17.36 -5.54
N LEU A 152 0.71 17.25 -5.80
CA LEU A 152 1.73 17.33 -4.75
C LEU A 152 1.85 18.75 -4.18
N MET A 153 1.63 19.80 -4.97
CA MET A 153 1.53 21.17 -4.47
C MET A 153 0.32 21.36 -3.55
N GLN A 154 -0.84 20.76 -3.89
CA GLN A 154 -2.02 20.78 -3.01
C GLN A 154 -1.75 20.08 -1.67
N ALA A 155 -1.07 18.93 -1.71
CA ALA A 155 -0.63 18.22 -0.51
C ALA A 155 0.34 19.06 0.33
N GLN A 156 1.40 19.58 -0.30
CA GLN A 156 2.43 20.39 0.36
C GLN A 156 1.85 21.64 1.01
N TRP A 157 0.97 22.36 0.30
CA TRP A 157 0.31 23.55 0.85
C TRP A 157 -0.53 23.25 2.08
N THR A 158 -1.22 22.10 2.09
CA THR A 158 -2.03 21.66 3.24
C THR A 158 -1.15 21.30 4.44
N VAL A 159 -0.02 20.61 4.19
CA VAL A 159 0.98 20.28 5.22
C VAL A 159 1.59 21.55 5.82
N VAL A 160 2.04 22.49 4.99
CA VAL A 160 2.65 23.76 5.45
C VAL A 160 1.68 24.60 6.29
N LYS A 161 0.38 24.54 5.99
CA LYS A 161 -0.66 25.24 6.75
C LYS A 161 -1.07 24.57 8.05
N THR A 162 -0.57 23.37 8.32
CA THR A 162 -0.93 22.56 9.49
C THR A 162 0.30 22.43 10.38
N PRO A 163 0.47 23.29 11.41
CA PRO A 163 1.68 23.34 12.24
C PRO A 163 2.04 22.00 12.90
N GLU A 164 1.02 21.24 13.32
CA GLU A 164 1.16 19.96 14.03
C GLU A 164 1.02 18.75 13.08
N CYS A 165 1.46 18.88 11.82
CA CYS A 165 1.45 17.76 10.88
C CYS A 165 2.41 16.66 11.35
N SER A 166 1.93 15.42 11.42
CA SER A 166 2.73 14.27 11.81
C SER A 166 3.90 14.03 10.85
N ASP A 167 4.96 13.42 11.37
CA ASP A 167 6.13 13.08 10.57
C ASP A 167 5.81 11.96 9.56
N ALA A 168 4.86 11.07 9.88
CA ALA A 168 4.30 10.11 8.91
C ALA A 168 3.79 10.76 7.61
N ILE A 169 3.03 11.86 7.71
CA ILE A 169 2.48 12.56 6.53
C ILE A 169 3.58 13.32 5.79
N LYS A 170 4.48 13.97 6.52
CA LYS A 170 5.64 14.68 5.93
C LYS A 170 6.52 13.72 5.15
N SER A 171 6.85 12.56 5.72
CA SER A 171 7.63 11.51 5.06
C SER A 171 7.02 11.12 3.71
N LYS A 172 5.72 10.76 3.67
CA LYS A 172 5.05 10.37 2.42
C LYS A 172 5.00 11.49 1.38
N LEU A 173 4.86 12.74 1.82
CA LEU A 173 4.94 13.91 0.94
C LEU A 173 6.33 14.03 0.30
N TYR A 174 7.37 14.02 1.12
CA TYR A 174 8.75 14.15 0.65
C TYR A 174 9.17 12.97 -0.23
N ARG A 175 8.69 11.76 0.07
CA ARG A 175 8.85 10.59 -0.81
C ARG A 175 8.33 10.86 -2.21
N ASN A 176 7.10 11.35 -2.30
CA ASN A 176 6.44 11.65 -3.56
C ASN A 176 7.10 12.80 -4.33
N LEU A 177 7.55 13.85 -3.64
CA LEU A 177 8.35 14.92 -4.25
C LEU A 177 9.68 14.37 -4.79
N GLY A 178 10.35 13.48 -4.02
CA GLY A 178 11.55 12.78 -4.46
C GLY A 178 11.34 11.96 -5.72
N LEU A 179 10.22 11.22 -5.79
CA LEU A 179 9.82 10.47 -6.99
C LEU A 179 9.53 11.39 -8.19
N LEU A 180 8.87 12.53 -7.98
CA LEU A 180 8.58 13.50 -9.03
C LEU A 180 9.88 14.05 -9.63
N TYR A 181 10.82 14.49 -8.78
CA TYR A 181 12.11 15.02 -9.23
C TYR A 181 12.95 13.94 -9.93
N ALA A 182 12.95 12.69 -9.43
CA ALA A 182 13.60 11.58 -10.11
C ALA A 182 13.01 11.32 -11.50
N ALA A 183 11.69 11.45 -11.66
CA ALA A 183 11.01 11.30 -12.95
C ALA A 183 11.30 12.47 -13.92
N LYS A 184 11.54 13.67 -13.39
CA LYS A 184 12.03 14.83 -14.16
C LYS A 184 13.53 14.74 -14.53
N GLY A 185 14.28 13.80 -13.94
CA GLY A 185 15.73 13.67 -14.10
C GLY A 185 16.54 14.60 -13.18
N GLU A 186 15.89 15.28 -12.25
CA GLU A 186 16.48 16.20 -11.28
C GLU A 186 16.97 15.42 -10.06
N TYR A 187 18.03 14.62 -10.24
CA TYR A 187 18.46 13.66 -9.23
C TYR A 187 18.97 14.29 -7.92
N GLU A 188 19.58 15.47 -7.96
CA GLU A 188 20.05 16.14 -6.74
C GLU A 188 18.89 16.55 -5.83
N GLU A 189 17.86 17.19 -6.39
CA GLU A 189 16.66 17.55 -5.63
C GLU A 189 15.92 16.30 -5.16
N SER A 190 15.83 15.27 -6.01
CA SER A 190 15.25 13.99 -5.63
C SER A 190 15.91 13.40 -4.39
N LEU A 191 17.26 13.36 -4.34
CA LEU A 191 18.01 12.85 -3.19
C LEU A 191 17.79 13.67 -1.92
N ARG A 192 17.65 15.01 -2.03
CA ARG A 192 17.35 15.86 -0.88
C ARG A 192 15.96 15.55 -0.31
N GLN A 193 14.94 15.47 -1.17
CA GLN A 193 13.58 15.13 -0.73
C GLN A 193 13.52 13.71 -0.14
N LEU A 194 14.23 12.74 -0.72
CA LEU A 194 14.28 11.39 -0.17
C LEU A 194 15.04 11.32 1.17
N ALA A 195 16.02 12.19 1.40
CA ALA A 195 16.66 12.31 2.70
C ALA A 195 15.68 12.85 3.76
N ASP A 196 14.85 13.85 3.41
CA ASP A 196 13.79 14.36 4.28
C ASP A 196 12.72 13.29 4.57
N ASP A 197 12.35 12.47 3.57
CA ASP A 197 11.47 11.30 3.76
C ASP A 197 12.04 10.36 4.83
N ILE A 198 13.28 9.90 4.65
CA ILE A 198 13.94 8.98 5.57
C ILE A 198 14.04 9.59 6.98
N PHE A 199 14.37 10.89 7.09
CA PHE A 199 14.45 11.60 8.36
C PHE A 199 13.09 11.58 9.09
N HIS A 200 12.02 12.04 8.44
CA HIS A 200 10.70 12.08 9.07
C HIS A 200 10.15 10.69 9.36
N ALA A 201 10.34 9.71 8.48
CA ALA A 201 9.93 8.33 8.73
C ALA A 201 10.67 7.73 9.93
N SER A 202 11.96 8.02 10.07
CA SER A 202 12.77 7.56 11.20
C SER A 202 12.35 8.21 12.53
N MET A 203 11.88 9.46 12.50
CA MET A 203 11.37 10.17 13.68
C MET A 203 10.02 9.62 14.17
N GLU A 204 9.14 9.24 13.23
CA GLU A 204 7.83 8.68 13.56
C GLU A 204 7.91 7.20 13.99
N PHE A 205 8.74 6.41 13.30
CA PHE A 205 8.78 4.97 13.46
C PHE A 205 10.13 4.54 14.05
N SER A 206 11.08 4.18 13.19
CA SER A 206 12.46 3.83 13.52
C SER A 206 13.24 3.76 12.19
N PRO A 207 14.55 4.01 12.19
CA PRO A 207 15.39 3.82 11.00
C PRO A 207 15.34 2.41 10.41
N ASP A 208 15.00 1.39 11.20
CA ASP A 208 14.97 -0.01 10.77
C ASP A 208 13.55 -0.52 10.46
N ASP A 209 12.53 0.33 10.60
CA ASP A 209 11.12 -0.02 10.34
C ASP A 209 10.82 -0.15 8.83
N ILE A 210 9.92 -1.08 8.47
CA ILE A 210 9.48 -1.26 7.08
C ILE A 210 8.89 0.02 6.47
N ARG A 211 8.27 0.89 7.27
CA ARG A 211 7.68 2.17 6.82
C ARG A 211 8.76 3.19 6.41
N THR A 212 9.95 3.10 7.00
CA THR A 212 11.14 3.87 6.62
C THR A 212 11.83 3.27 5.39
N SER A 213 11.71 1.96 5.19
CA SER A 213 12.38 1.23 4.10
C SER A 213 12.07 1.77 2.70
N GLY A 214 10.85 2.26 2.45
CA GLY A 214 10.47 2.83 1.16
C GLY A 214 11.34 4.03 0.73
N GLY A 215 11.75 4.88 1.69
CA GLY A 215 12.64 6.00 1.41
C GLY A 215 14.04 5.55 0.99
N TYR A 216 14.61 4.57 1.70
CA TYR A 216 15.89 3.97 1.32
C TYR A 216 15.82 3.30 -0.04
N PHE A 217 14.72 2.58 -0.34
CA PHE A 217 14.53 1.91 -1.62
C PHE A 217 14.51 2.91 -2.80
N HIS A 218 13.76 4.00 -2.68
CA HIS A 218 13.72 5.02 -3.73
C HIS A 218 15.05 5.75 -3.86
N MET A 219 15.74 6.05 -2.74
CA MET A 219 17.07 6.66 -2.78
C MET A 219 18.09 5.74 -3.45
N ALA A 220 18.03 4.42 -3.17
CA ALA A 220 18.85 3.42 -3.83
C ALA A 220 18.61 3.38 -5.34
N ASN A 221 17.34 3.44 -5.78
CA ASN A 221 16.98 3.49 -7.20
C ASN A 221 17.55 4.73 -7.91
N VAL A 222 17.61 5.88 -7.23
CA VAL A 222 18.24 7.08 -7.79
C VAL A 222 19.75 6.89 -7.96
N PHE A 223 20.45 6.38 -6.93
CA PHE A 223 21.88 6.09 -7.04
C PHE A 223 22.19 5.00 -8.08
N PHE A 224 21.34 3.99 -8.20
CA PHE A 224 21.43 2.95 -9.22
C PHE A 224 21.37 3.57 -10.63
N ARG A 225 20.41 4.47 -10.90
CA ARG A 225 20.31 5.20 -12.18
C ARG A 225 21.52 6.10 -12.46
N GLN A 226 22.21 6.56 -11.43
CA GLN A 226 23.48 7.31 -11.54
C GLN A 226 24.72 6.41 -11.65
N ASN A 227 24.55 5.08 -11.75
CA ASN A 227 25.63 4.08 -11.77
C ASN A 227 26.51 4.11 -10.50
N ARG A 228 25.98 4.60 -9.37
CA ARG A 228 26.65 4.64 -8.06
C ARG A 228 26.30 3.39 -7.25
N MET A 229 26.73 2.25 -7.76
CA MET A 229 26.33 0.92 -7.27
C MET A 229 26.67 0.67 -5.80
N GLU A 230 27.83 1.11 -5.31
CA GLU A 230 28.22 0.88 -3.90
C GLU A 230 27.22 1.49 -2.89
N VAL A 231 26.73 2.70 -3.18
CA VAL A 231 25.76 3.39 -2.32
C VAL A 231 24.37 2.78 -2.47
N ALA A 232 23.94 2.52 -3.71
CA ALA A 232 22.68 1.84 -3.97
C ALA A 232 22.62 0.49 -3.25
N ASP A 233 23.72 -0.25 -3.30
CA ASP A 233 23.85 -1.56 -2.68
C ASP A 233 23.71 -1.50 -1.15
N SER A 234 24.36 -0.55 -0.50
CA SER A 234 24.23 -0.36 0.95
C SER A 234 22.80 -0.04 1.36
N LEU A 235 22.08 0.75 0.55
CA LEU A 235 20.70 1.11 0.82
C LEU A 235 19.74 -0.07 0.58
N TYR A 236 19.91 -0.82 -0.52
CA TYR A 236 19.12 -2.03 -0.76
C TYR A 236 19.34 -3.11 0.33
N ALA A 237 20.55 -3.21 0.87
CA ALA A 237 20.83 -4.10 2.00
C ALA A 237 20.00 -3.68 3.23
N ARG A 238 20.00 -2.39 3.59
CA ARG A 238 19.17 -1.87 4.70
C ARG A 238 17.68 -2.17 4.48
N VAL A 239 17.17 -1.98 3.26
CA VAL A 239 15.77 -2.31 2.93
C VAL A 239 15.49 -3.80 3.13
N THR A 240 16.40 -4.66 2.66
CA THR A 240 16.29 -6.11 2.83
C THR A 240 16.29 -6.49 4.32
N ASP A 241 17.14 -5.87 5.12
CA ASP A 241 17.25 -6.12 6.55
C ASP A 241 15.95 -5.75 7.28
N SER A 242 15.41 -4.56 7.04
CA SER A 242 14.12 -4.12 7.61
C SER A 242 12.97 -5.09 7.31
N TRP A 243 12.85 -5.52 6.05
CA TRP A 243 11.81 -6.49 5.65
C TRP A 243 12.09 -7.87 6.22
N TYR A 244 13.35 -8.33 6.21
CA TYR A 244 13.73 -9.64 6.73
C TYR A 244 13.36 -9.76 8.21
N ASP A 245 13.74 -8.78 9.04
CA ASP A 245 13.49 -8.81 10.48
C ASP A 245 11.99 -8.77 10.78
N TYR A 246 11.23 -7.97 10.03
CA TYR A 246 9.78 -7.89 10.19
C TYR A 246 9.06 -9.19 9.79
N LEU A 247 9.41 -9.75 8.63
CA LEU A 247 8.83 -11.01 8.15
C LEU A 247 9.21 -12.19 9.06
N GLN A 248 10.45 -12.22 9.55
CA GLN A 248 10.91 -13.25 10.48
C GLN A 248 10.12 -13.22 11.79
N LYS A 249 9.82 -12.02 12.33
CA LYS A 249 8.94 -11.89 13.50
C LYS A 249 7.56 -12.50 13.24
N ILE A 250 6.90 -12.12 12.13
CA ILE A 250 5.59 -12.65 11.77
C ILE A 250 5.62 -14.18 11.60
N VAL A 251 6.61 -14.71 10.89
CA VAL A 251 6.75 -16.17 10.70
C VAL A 251 6.95 -16.85 12.06
N SER A 252 7.84 -16.34 12.90
CA SER A 252 8.13 -16.95 14.21
C SER A 252 6.89 -17.04 15.10
N VAL A 253 6.03 -16.01 15.08
CA VAL A 253 4.74 -16.01 15.79
C VAL A 253 3.77 -17.04 15.19
N ARG A 254 3.66 -17.11 13.86
CA ARG A 254 2.76 -18.05 13.16
C ARG A 254 3.17 -19.51 13.30
N THR A 255 4.46 -19.77 13.45
CA THR A 255 5.02 -21.14 13.51
C THR A 255 5.36 -21.57 14.92
N ALA A 256 5.12 -20.73 15.93
CA ALA A 256 5.28 -21.09 17.32
C ALA A 256 4.36 -22.27 17.66
N THR A 257 4.94 -23.36 18.18
CA THR A 257 4.14 -24.46 18.73
C THR A 257 3.33 -23.92 19.91
N PRO A 258 2.03 -24.23 20.04
CA PRO A 258 1.28 -23.89 21.25
C PRO A 258 1.99 -24.51 22.44
N ILE A 259 2.57 -23.66 23.29
CA ILE A 259 3.06 -24.12 24.58
C ILE A 259 1.78 -24.47 25.36
N ASP A 260 1.72 -25.65 25.99
CA ASP A 260 0.68 -26.03 26.96
C ASP A 260 0.68 -25.02 28.12
N THR A 261 0.11 -23.83 27.93
CA THR A 261 -0.05 -22.82 28.97
C THR A 261 -1.53 -22.64 29.23
N THR A 262 -2.09 -23.53 30.03
CA THR A 262 -3.40 -23.36 30.69
C THR A 262 -3.34 -22.32 31.82
N GLY A 263 -2.64 -21.19 31.59
CA GLY A 263 -2.38 -20.16 32.59
C GLY A 263 -2.23 -18.75 32.01
N ILE A 264 -1.95 -17.79 32.89
CA ILE A 264 -1.86 -16.34 32.64
C ILE A 264 -0.95 -15.97 31.44
N GLY A 265 0.00 -16.84 31.07
CA GLY A 265 0.84 -16.69 29.89
C GLY A 265 0.10 -16.75 28.54
N ALA A 266 -0.98 -17.54 28.42
CA ALA A 266 -1.81 -17.57 27.22
C ALA A 266 -2.57 -16.24 27.02
N ILE A 267 -3.04 -15.65 28.12
CA ILE A 267 -3.74 -14.35 28.11
C ILE A 267 -2.77 -13.22 27.75
N ALA A 268 -1.51 -13.26 28.22
CA ALA A 268 -0.49 -12.30 27.81
C ALA A 268 -0.07 -12.46 26.33
N MET A 269 -0.13 -13.67 25.79
CA MET A 269 0.11 -13.96 24.37
C MET A 269 -1.04 -13.43 23.50
N GLU A 270 -2.29 -13.60 23.93
CA GLU A 270 -3.49 -13.06 23.26
C GLU A 270 -3.54 -11.52 23.29
N ILE A 271 -3.17 -10.88 24.41
CA ILE A 271 -3.15 -9.40 24.54
C ILE A 271 -2.06 -8.77 23.64
N ASN A 272 -0.92 -9.44 23.43
CA ASN A 272 0.11 -8.97 22.49
C ASN A 272 -0.20 -9.31 21.02
N GLN A 273 -1.08 -10.29 20.77
CA GLN A 273 -1.52 -10.64 19.41
C GLN A 273 -2.47 -9.61 18.79
N GLU A 274 -3.15 -8.79 19.60
CA GLU A 274 -4.06 -7.74 19.12
C GLU A 274 -3.33 -6.56 18.44
N GLU A 275 -2.01 -6.39 18.62
CA GLU A 275 -1.22 -5.30 18.00
C GLU A 275 -0.30 -5.75 16.84
N GLU A 276 -0.06 -7.06 16.62
CA GLU A 276 0.81 -7.58 15.55
C GLU A 276 0.02 -8.33 14.46
N GLU A 277 -1.08 -7.73 13.98
CA GLU A 277 -1.93 -8.25 12.89
C GLU A 277 -1.25 -8.14 11.50
N GLY A 278 -0.31 -9.05 11.21
CA GLY A 278 0.11 -9.36 9.83
C GLY A 278 0.50 -8.17 8.93
N LEU A 279 0.42 -8.37 7.61
CA LEU A 279 0.59 -7.32 6.60
C LEU A 279 -0.79 -6.90 6.10
N ASP A 280 -1.04 -5.60 5.96
CA ASP A 280 -2.22 -5.15 5.22
C ASP A 280 -2.04 -5.33 3.70
N GLU A 281 -3.14 -5.27 2.93
CA GLU A 281 -3.11 -5.49 1.46
C GLU A 281 -2.11 -4.58 0.72
N ALA A 282 -1.82 -3.37 1.24
CA ALA A 282 -0.88 -2.44 0.62
C ALA A 282 0.57 -2.80 1.00
N GLN A 283 0.84 -3.13 2.26
CA GLN A 283 2.15 -3.59 2.72
C GLN A 283 2.57 -4.90 2.04
N GLU A 284 1.63 -5.82 1.82
CA GLU A 284 1.86 -7.04 1.03
C GLU A 284 2.34 -6.72 -0.39
N ALA A 285 1.69 -5.75 -1.05
CA ALA A 285 2.04 -5.34 -2.40
C ALA A 285 3.38 -4.59 -2.44
N GLU A 286 3.66 -3.73 -1.45
CA GLU A 286 4.95 -3.05 -1.30
C GLU A 286 6.08 -4.06 -1.11
N ALA A 287 5.92 -5.01 -0.19
CA ALA A 287 6.92 -6.05 0.07
C ALA A 287 7.22 -6.87 -1.19
N LYS A 288 6.18 -7.27 -1.93
CA LYS A 288 6.33 -7.97 -3.22
C LYS A 288 7.11 -7.12 -4.21
N GLN A 289 6.75 -5.85 -4.39
CA GLN A 289 7.41 -4.97 -5.34
C GLN A 289 8.88 -4.76 -4.99
N VAL A 290 9.14 -4.35 -3.74
CA VAL A 290 10.46 -3.96 -3.25
C VAL A 290 11.41 -5.14 -3.24
N LEU A 291 11.04 -6.27 -2.62
CA LEU A 291 11.93 -7.41 -2.49
C LEU A 291 12.22 -8.09 -3.83
N ASN A 292 11.24 -8.21 -4.74
CA ASN A 292 11.50 -8.75 -6.08
C ASN A 292 12.38 -7.78 -6.89
N ALA A 293 12.15 -6.47 -6.82
CA ALA A 293 12.98 -5.50 -7.53
C ALA A 293 14.45 -5.55 -7.04
N ILE A 294 14.67 -5.65 -5.73
CA ILE A 294 16.01 -5.81 -5.17
C ILE A 294 16.62 -7.14 -5.63
N TYR A 295 15.88 -8.24 -5.55
CA TYR A 295 16.34 -9.55 -6.03
C TYR A 295 16.78 -9.51 -7.49
N ASP A 296 15.96 -8.95 -8.38
CA ASP A 296 16.24 -8.86 -9.82
C ASP A 296 17.51 -8.05 -10.10
N ILE A 297 17.68 -6.91 -9.41
CA ILE A 297 18.89 -6.08 -9.52
C ILE A 297 20.13 -6.86 -9.06
N ARG A 298 20.02 -7.60 -7.94
CA ARG A 298 21.14 -8.32 -7.34
C ARG A 298 21.54 -9.58 -8.08
N ASP A 299 20.58 -10.35 -8.59
CA ASP A 299 20.88 -11.60 -9.31
C ASP A 299 21.53 -11.33 -10.67
N GLN A 300 21.24 -10.19 -11.29
CA GLN A 300 21.84 -9.74 -12.55
C GLN A 300 23.28 -9.20 -12.40
N GLN A 301 23.75 -8.92 -11.18
CA GLN A 301 25.11 -8.43 -10.95
C GLN A 301 26.16 -9.52 -11.20
N SER A 302 27.22 -9.20 -11.95
CA SER A 302 28.31 -10.15 -12.24
C SER A 302 29.10 -10.57 -11.00
N ASN A 303 29.20 -9.69 -10.00
CA ASN A 303 29.90 -9.92 -8.73
C ASN A 303 28.92 -10.17 -7.57
N LYS A 304 27.91 -11.01 -7.79
CA LYS A 304 26.91 -11.30 -6.76
C LYS A 304 27.52 -11.96 -5.54
N LYS A 305 27.26 -11.39 -4.36
CA LYS A 305 27.64 -11.97 -3.07
C LYS A 305 26.59 -13.00 -2.67
N PRO A 306 26.92 -14.29 -2.56
CA PRO A 306 25.94 -15.35 -2.30
C PRO A 306 25.12 -15.13 -1.02
N GLU A 307 25.75 -14.63 0.04
CA GLU A 307 25.12 -14.34 1.34
C GLU A 307 23.97 -13.32 1.23
N ILE A 308 24.16 -12.24 0.45
CA ILE A 308 23.15 -11.21 0.25
C ILE A 308 21.97 -11.79 -0.55
N VAL A 309 22.25 -12.54 -1.60
CA VAL A 309 21.21 -13.18 -2.43
C VAL A 309 20.42 -14.22 -1.61
N ALA A 310 21.10 -14.99 -0.75
CA ALA A 310 20.47 -15.94 0.14
C ALA A 310 19.50 -15.26 1.10
N LYS A 311 19.91 -14.13 1.72
CA LYS A 311 19.06 -13.35 2.63
C LYS A 311 17.81 -12.81 1.92
N ILE A 312 17.95 -12.25 0.72
CA ILE A 312 16.81 -11.74 -0.05
C ILE A 312 15.86 -12.88 -0.45
N CYS A 313 16.39 -14.01 -0.92
CA CYS A 313 15.59 -15.20 -1.23
C CYS A 313 14.86 -15.73 0.02
N HIS A 314 15.50 -15.72 1.18
CA HIS A 314 14.85 -16.12 2.43
C HIS A 314 13.73 -15.16 2.83
N ALA A 315 13.94 -13.84 2.72
CA ALA A 315 12.89 -12.84 2.93
C ALA A 315 11.70 -13.05 1.98
N LEU A 316 11.95 -13.28 0.68
CA LEU A 316 10.91 -13.59 -0.29
C LEU A 316 10.17 -14.89 0.06
N ALA A 317 10.88 -15.92 0.50
CA ALA A 317 10.27 -17.18 0.92
C ALA A 317 9.32 -16.97 2.12
N MET A 318 9.74 -16.23 3.14
CA MET A 318 8.91 -15.85 4.28
C MET A 318 7.69 -15.00 3.86
N LEU A 319 7.89 -14.04 2.96
CA LEU A 319 6.80 -13.23 2.42
C LEU A 319 5.75 -14.10 1.72
N TYR A 320 6.15 -14.96 0.77
CA TYR A 320 5.20 -15.82 0.06
C TYR A 320 4.52 -16.85 0.97
N PHE A 321 5.19 -17.30 2.03
CA PHE A 321 4.57 -18.12 3.05
C PHE A 321 3.48 -17.37 3.82
N ILE A 322 3.76 -16.12 4.24
CA ILE A 322 2.80 -15.25 4.93
C ILE A 322 1.55 -14.99 4.07
N LEU A 323 1.74 -14.90 2.76
CA LEU A 323 0.71 -14.68 1.75
C LEU A 323 0.00 -15.96 1.30
N HIS A 324 0.34 -17.12 1.88
CA HIS A 324 -0.24 -18.41 1.55
C HIS A 324 0.04 -18.88 0.10
N GLU A 325 1.10 -18.37 -0.52
CA GLU A 325 1.61 -18.79 -1.84
C GLU A 325 2.75 -19.82 -1.66
N VAL A 326 2.43 -21.00 -1.09
CA VAL A 326 3.41 -22.00 -0.62
C VAL A 326 4.38 -22.46 -1.71
N GLU A 327 3.93 -22.63 -2.95
CA GLU A 327 4.82 -23.07 -4.05
C GLU A 327 5.92 -22.03 -4.36
N LYS A 328 5.58 -20.74 -4.32
CA LYS A 328 6.59 -19.67 -4.46
C LYS A 328 7.49 -19.58 -3.24
N ALA A 329 6.95 -19.79 -2.04
CA ALA A 329 7.75 -19.86 -0.82
C ALA A 329 8.82 -20.94 -0.93
N LYS A 330 8.44 -22.15 -1.36
CA LYS A 330 9.37 -23.27 -1.61
C LYS A 330 10.35 -23.00 -2.75
N GLU A 331 9.94 -22.31 -3.80
CA GLU A 331 10.84 -21.90 -4.89
C GLU A 331 11.97 -21.01 -4.37
N TYR A 332 11.62 -19.90 -3.71
CA TYR A 332 12.61 -18.96 -3.17
C TYR A 332 13.42 -19.56 -2.02
N GLY A 333 12.81 -20.39 -1.18
CA GLY A 333 13.53 -21.07 -0.11
C GLY A 333 14.56 -22.08 -0.63
N ARG A 334 14.25 -22.84 -1.70
CA ARG A 334 15.25 -23.68 -2.39
C ARG A 334 16.40 -22.86 -2.98
N LYS A 335 16.09 -21.72 -3.61
CA LYS A 335 17.13 -20.80 -4.10
C LYS A 335 18.02 -20.30 -2.95
N ALA A 336 17.42 -19.94 -1.81
CA ALA A 336 18.14 -19.49 -0.62
C ALA A 336 19.13 -20.55 -0.12
N VAL A 337 18.68 -21.81 0.00
CA VAL A 337 19.54 -22.95 0.39
C VAL A 337 20.73 -23.09 -0.54
N VAL A 338 20.50 -23.16 -1.86
CA VAL A 338 21.58 -23.34 -2.85
C VAL A 338 22.59 -22.20 -2.77
N THR A 339 22.13 -20.96 -2.54
CA THR A 339 23.03 -19.80 -2.42
C THR A 339 23.79 -19.75 -1.09
N SER A 340 23.29 -20.40 -0.03
CA SER A 340 23.92 -20.38 1.30
C SER A 340 24.83 -21.59 1.59
N GLU A 341 24.86 -22.61 0.72
CA GLU A 341 25.64 -23.87 0.88
C GLU A 341 27.16 -23.67 1.10
N GLY A 342 27.71 -22.50 0.75
CA GLY A 342 29.14 -22.19 0.92
C GLY A 342 29.58 -21.85 2.35
N ASN A 343 28.66 -21.62 3.30
CA ASN A 343 28.98 -21.22 4.67
C ASN A 343 28.04 -21.89 5.71
N PRO A 344 28.30 -23.17 6.08
CA PRO A 344 27.38 -23.98 6.91
C PRO A 344 27.26 -23.53 8.36
N ASP A 345 28.25 -22.79 8.88
CA ASP A 345 28.30 -22.34 10.29
C ASP A 345 27.56 -21.01 10.53
N ASP A 346 26.99 -20.41 9.48
CA ASP A 346 26.26 -19.15 9.56
C ASP A 346 24.83 -19.32 10.10
N ASP A 347 24.40 -18.40 10.98
CA ASP A 347 23.06 -18.39 11.57
C ASP A 347 21.96 -18.34 10.49
N LEU A 348 22.23 -17.65 9.38
CA LEU A 348 21.30 -17.53 8.24
C LEU A 348 21.04 -18.89 7.57
N SER A 349 22.09 -19.67 7.29
CA SER A 349 21.98 -20.99 6.66
C SER A 349 21.10 -21.94 7.49
N ARG A 350 21.27 -21.92 8.82
CA ARG A 350 20.43 -22.71 9.74
C ARG A 350 18.98 -22.24 9.71
N SER A 351 18.75 -20.93 9.78
CA SER A 351 17.41 -20.35 9.75
C SER A 351 16.66 -20.70 8.46
N ILE A 352 17.33 -20.67 7.30
CA ILE A 352 16.75 -21.06 6.00
C ILE A 352 16.32 -22.53 6.01
N VAL A 353 17.19 -23.44 6.49
CA VAL A 353 16.90 -24.88 6.51
C VAL A 353 15.75 -25.20 7.48
N GLU A 354 15.70 -24.54 8.64
CA GLU A 354 14.58 -24.67 9.58
C GLU A 354 13.27 -24.19 8.98
N PHE A 355 13.27 -23.03 8.33
CA PHE A 355 12.11 -22.49 7.63
C PHE A 355 11.63 -23.41 6.51
N MET A 356 12.55 -24.02 5.75
CA MET A 356 12.19 -24.96 4.69
C MET A 356 11.47 -26.21 5.22
N LYS A 357 11.88 -26.73 6.38
CA LYS A 357 11.17 -27.85 7.03
C LYS A 357 9.72 -27.48 7.37
N ILE A 358 9.48 -26.24 7.79
CA ILE A 358 8.14 -25.72 8.06
C ILE A 358 7.32 -25.65 6.75
N CYS A 359 7.91 -25.14 5.67
CA CYS A 359 7.23 -25.10 4.37
C CYS A 359 6.86 -26.49 3.83
N ASP A 360 7.67 -27.52 4.13
CA ASP A 360 7.43 -28.89 3.70
C ASP A 360 6.36 -29.61 4.54
N THR A 361 6.14 -29.21 5.80
CA THR A 361 5.10 -29.79 6.67
C THR A 361 3.72 -29.19 6.45
N VAL A 362 3.65 -27.99 5.90
CA VAL A 362 2.42 -27.29 5.55
C VAL A 362 1.85 -27.90 4.26
N ASN A 363 0.90 -28.83 4.41
CA ASN A 363 0.14 -29.41 3.30
C ASN A 363 -0.76 -28.34 2.65
N GLU A 364 -0.87 -28.37 1.32
CA GLU A 364 -1.74 -27.50 0.48
C GLU A 364 -3.23 -27.49 0.88
N VAL A 365 -3.65 -28.37 1.80
CA VAL A 365 -5.05 -28.64 2.15
C VAL A 365 -5.47 -28.06 3.50
N THR A 366 -4.53 -27.55 4.31
CA THR A 366 -4.78 -27.14 5.70
C THR A 366 -4.54 -25.65 6.00
N MET A 367 -4.68 -24.78 5.00
CA MET A 367 -4.68 -23.32 5.18
C MET A 367 -5.85 -22.65 4.48
#